data_AF-A0A2S3UJ77-F1
#
_entry.id   AF-A0A2S3UJ77-F1
#
_cell.length_a   1.000
_cell.length_b   1.000
_cell.length_c   1.000
_cell.angle_alpha   90.00
_cell.angle_beta   90.00
_cell.angle_gamma   90.00
#
_symmetry.space_group_name_H-M   'P 1'
#
loop_
_entity.id
_entity.type
_entity.pdbx_description
1 polymer ?
#
loop_
_entity_poly.entity_id
_entity_poly.type
_entity_poly.pdbx_seq_one_letter_code
_entity_poly.pdbx_strand_id
1 'polypeptide(L)'
;MARRMLLKIQERQELFDVPTDEDSLIHHYSLSPADRLEIELRRREHNRLGFAMQLCVMRHLGRVLSVNEAPPKAVLNYIAEQVGADPASFERYARREETRSNHITHLLGYLGMRSATAQDRRAALLAAMQAASATDKGLPIANAIIATFRERRVLLPVANVIERLGLLARTIARRRAEAALISDLTPETLETLDGLLTVDPAISQTRLHWLKSAPDAPGAMNLVGLTERIAFPRSLGIDPQLQARIPSGRWDQMVREGDATPAWLANDFTASRRRATLVVQVIKLGQKLTDDAMTMFIKLLGRLFSKANNRKKQRHMNTRAETSKALRLFLDTIVALQAANDTGEDAIDTLNRQVG
;
A
#
# COMPACT_ATOMS: atom_id res chain seq x y z
N MET A 1 -10.98 14.63 -22.62
CA MET A 1 -10.57 13.64 -21.60
C MET A 1 -9.53 14.28 -20.68
N ALA A 2 -9.80 14.39 -19.38
CA ALA A 2 -8.82 14.92 -18.43
C ALA A 2 -7.54 14.06 -18.47
N ARG A 3 -6.38 14.70 -18.67
CA ARG A 3 -5.08 14.03 -18.72
C ARG A 3 -4.85 13.39 -17.34
N ARG A 4 -4.93 12.05 -17.24
CA ARG A 4 -4.58 11.34 -15.99
C ARG A 4 -3.16 11.75 -15.63
N MET A 5 -3.00 12.49 -14.53
CA MET A 5 -1.69 12.91 -14.03
C MET A 5 -1.05 11.74 -13.30
N LEU A 6 0.26 11.56 -13.49
CA LEU A 6 1.01 10.55 -12.74
C LEU A 6 1.24 11.03 -11.31
N LEU A 7 1.57 12.30 -11.19
CA LEU A 7 1.99 12.96 -9.95
C LEU A 7 0.87 13.85 -9.43
N LYS A 8 0.73 13.90 -8.11
CA LYS A 8 -0.04 14.94 -7.44
C LYS A 8 0.67 16.29 -7.61
N ILE A 9 -0.05 17.39 -7.42
CA ILE A 9 0.50 18.75 -7.53
C ILE A 9 1.71 18.90 -6.61
N GLN A 10 1.59 18.49 -5.34
CA GLN A 10 2.68 18.58 -4.36
C GLN A 10 3.92 17.75 -4.76
N GLU A 11 3.72 16.52 -5.26
CA GLU A 11 4.82 15.67 -5.76
C GLU A 11 5.51 16.29 -6.98
N ARG A 12 4.74 16.99 -7.83
CA ARG A 12 5.29 17.70 -8.98
C ARG A 12 6.13 18.89 -8.56
N GLN A 13 5.68 19.65 -7.57
CA GLN A 13 6.42 20.78 -7.00
C GLN A 13 7.73 20.30 -6.38
N GLU A 14 7.67 19.25 -5.55
CA GLU A 14 8.84 18.64 -4.91
C GLU A 14 9.92 18.21 -5.91
N LEU A 15 9.52 17.67 -7.07
CA LEU A 15 10.47 17.14 -8.06
C LEU A 15 11.03 18.19 -9.02
N PHE A 16 10.27 19.24 -9.32
CA PHE A 16 10.57 20.12 -10.46
C PHE A 16 10.66 21.60 -10.12
N ASP A 17 10.17 22.04 -8.97
CA ASP A 17 10.21 23.45 -8.61
C ASP A 17 11.51 23.79 -7.88
N VAL A 18 11.89 25.05 -7.96
CA VAL A 18 13.06 25.59 -7.27
C VAL A 18 12.72 25.68 -5.78
N PRO A 19 13.57 25.16 -4.86
CA PRO A 19 13.30 25.22 -3.42
C PRO A 19 13.31 26.66 -2.92
N THR A 20 12.63 26.92 -1.81
CA THR A 20 12.56 28.25 -1.19
C THR A 20 13.07 28.28 0.24
N ASP A 21 13.32 27.12 0.84
CA ASP A 21 13.90 26.98 2.17
C ASP A 21 15.41 27.22 2.14
N GLU A 22 15.92 27.85 3.20
CA GLU A 22 17.31 28.28 3.31
C GLU A 22 18.29 27.12 3.24
N ASP A 23 17.99 25.99 3.89
CA ASP A 23 18.85 24.80 3.89
C ASP A 23 19.08 24.26 2.48
N SER A 24 18.01 24.14 1.68
CA SER A 24 18.12 23.70 0.28
C SER A 24 18.89 24.71 -0.58
N LEU A 25 18.75 26.01 -0.32
CA LEU A 25 19.54 27.02 -1.04
C LEU A 25 21.03 26.90 -0.73
N ILE A 26 21.39 26.74 0.54
CA ILE A 26 22.77 26.54 0.97
C ILE A 26 23.35 25.28 0.30
N HIS A 27 22.62 24.17 0.31
CA HIS A 27 23.10 22.91 -0.24
C HIS A 27 23.19 22.86 -1.76
N HIS A 28 22.29 23.54 -2.49
CA HIS A 28 22.13 23.33 -3.92
C HIS A 28 22.36 24.56 -4.80
N TYR A 29 22.31 25.76 -4.22
CA TYR A 29 22.39 27.04 -4.93
C TYR A 29 23.60 27.90 -4.53
N SER A 30 24.51 27.36 -3.72
CA SER A 30 25.83 27.94 -3.45
C SER A 30 26.76 27.81 -4.66
N LEU A 31 27.39 28.91 -5.05
CA LEU A 31 28.34 29.01 -6.16
C LEU A 31 29.78 28.79 -5.68
N SER A 32 30.45 27.83 -6.30
CA SER A 32 31.87 27.58 -6.09
C SER A 32 32.74 28.69 -6.68
N PRO A 33 34.04 28.78 -6.30
CA PRO A 33 34.96 29.72 -6.94
C PRO A 33 35.06 29.53 -8.46
N ALA A 34 35.01 28.29 -8.94
CA ALA A 34 35.03 27.99 -10.38
C ALA A 34 33.75 28.50 -11.07
N ASP A 35 32.60 28.41 -10.40
CA ASP A 35 31.34 28.93 -10.93
C ASP A 35 31.39 30.45 -11.09
N ARG A 36 31.95 31.14 -10.10
CA ARG A 36 32.10 32.61 -10.13
C ARG A 36 32.96 33.07 -11.30
N LEU A 37 34.06 32.38 -11.57
CA LEU A 37 34.90 32.66 -12.74
C LEU A 37 34.11 32.52 -14.06
N GLU A 38 33.31 31.46 -14.22
CA GLU A 38 32.47 31.28 -15.40
C GLU A 38 31.39 32.36 -15.56
N ILE A 39 30.85 32.83 -14.44
CA ILE A 39 29.84 33.89 -14.38
C ILE A 39 30.46 35.24 -14.76
N GLU A 40 31.66 35.56 -14.28
CA GLU A 40 32.35 36.84 -14.52
C GLU A 40 32.68 37.07 -16.01
N LEU A 41 32.81 35.99 -16.80
CA LEU A 41 32.97 36.07 -18.25
C LEU A 41 31.75 36.62 -18.98
N ARG A 42 30.59 36.73 -18.32
CA ARG A 42 29.36 37.26 -18.93
C ARG A 42 29.32 38.78 -18.85
N ARG A 43 29.13 39.42 -20.00
CA ARG A 43 28.97 40.88 -20.07
C ARG A 43 27.59 41.29 -19.55
N ARG A 44 27.57 42.35 -18.76
CA ARG A 44 26.38 42.96 -18.13
C ARG A 44 25.81 42.13 -16.99
N GLU A 45 25.36 42.85 -15.97
CA GLU A 45 24.84 42.31 -14.71
C GLU A 45 23.72 41.27 -14.89
N HIS A 46 22.68 41.58 -15.67
CA HIS A 46 21.56 40.67 -15.93
C HIS A 46 21.97 39.34 -16.58
N ASN A 47 23.04 39.33 -17.38
CA ASN A 47 23.55 38.09 -17.97
C ASN A 47 24.35 37.28 -16.97
N ARG A 48 25.10 37.93 -16.07
CA ARG A 48 25.79 37.26 -14.96
C ARG A 48 24.78 36.59 -14.02
N LEU A 49 23.78 37.34 -13.57
CA LEU A 49 22.71 36.82 -12.71
C LEU A 49 21.90 35.71 -13.39
N GLY A 50 21.52 35.90 -14.65
CA GLY A 50 20.77 34.90 -15.39
C GLY A 50 21.55 33.64 -15.71
N PHE A 51 22.85 33.75 -16.01
CA PHE A 51 23.74 32.60 -16.17
C PHE A 51 23.91 31.83 -14.86
N ALA A 52 24.09 32.54 -13.74
CA ALA A 52 24.19 31.94 -12.41
C ALA A 52 22.90 31.19 -12.01
N MET A 53 21.74 31.80 -12.24
CA MET A 53 20.44 31.14 -12.01
C MET A 53 20.30 29.87 -12.85
N GLN A 54 20.62 29.96 -14.16
CA GLN A 54 20.55 28.83 -15.07
C GLN A 54 21.51 27.70 -14.64
N LEU A 55 22.72 28.04 -14.19
CA LEU A 55 23.72 27.10 -13.68
C LEU A 55 23.17 26.32 -12.47
N CYS A 56 22.65 27.01 -11.45
CA CYS A 56 22.16 26.34 -10.25
C CYS A 56 20.94 25.44 -10.54
N VAL A 57 20.00 25.91 -11.37
CA VAL A 57 18.82 25.13 -11.77
C VAL A 57 19.23 23.88 -12.55
N MET A 58 20.16 24.01 -13.51
CA MET A 58 20.65 22.86 -14.29
C MET A 58 21.40 21.87 -13.41
N ARG A 59 22.22 22.35 -12.46
CA ARG A 59 22.99 21.50 -11.55
C ARG A 59 22.09 20.70 -10.60
N HIS A 60 21.12 21.36 -9.97
CA HIS A 60 20.27 20.75 -8.95
C HIS A 60 19.09 19.97 -9.56
N LEU A 61 18.28 20.64 -10.38
CA LEU A 61 17.07 20.05 -10.94
C LEU A 61 17.34 19.29 -12.24
N GLY A 62 18.50 19.43 -12.86
CA GLY A 62 18.81 18.74 -14.11
C GLY A 62 17.99 19.23 -15.31
N ARG A 63 17.28 20.35 -15.19
CA ARG A 63 16.47 20.95 -16.27
C ARG A 63 16.92 22.38 -16.55
N VAL A 64 16.45 22.94 -17.66
CA VAL A 64 16.66 24.36 -17.95
C VAL A 64 15.60 25.22 -17.25
N LEU A 65 15.98 26.44 -16.85
CA LEU A 65 15.01 27.47 -16.45
C LEU A 65 14.21 27.90 -17.69
N SER A 66 12.87 27.83 -17.62
CA SER A 66 12.01 28.12 -18.77
C SER A 66 12.02 29.62 -19.12
N VAL A 67 11.72 29.97 -20.37
CA VAL A 67 11.82 31.37 -20.86
C VAL A 67 11.00 32.37 -20.02
N ASN A 68 9.82 31.95 -19.55
CA ASN A 68 8.90 32.79 -18.76
C ASN A 68 8.76 32.30 -17.32
N GLU A 69 9.70 31.49 -16.84
CA GLU A 69 9.68 31.00 -15.48
C GLU A 69 10.32 32.06 -14.57
N ALA A 70 9.51 32.63 -13.68
CA ALA A 70 9.99 33.56 -12.67
C ALA A 70 10.52 32.76 -11.47
N PRO A 71 11.83 32.84 -11.16
CA PRO A 71 12.37 32.23 -9.96
C PRO A 71 11.70 32.79 -8.69
N PRO A 72 11.52 31.96 -7.64
CA PRO A 72 11.12 32.48 -6.34
C PRO A 72 12.09 33.57 -5.85
N LYS A 73 11.55 34.63 -5.23
CA LYS A 73 12.34 35.78 -4.76
C LYS A 73 13.48 35.38 -3.82
N ALA A 74 13.24 34.40 -2.95
CA ALA A 74 14.25 33.89 -2.01
C ALA A 74 15.51 33.41 -2.75
N VAL A 75 15.33 32.58 -3.78
CA VAL A 75 16.45 32.03 -4.57
C VAL A 75 17.12 33.12 -5.38
N LEU A 76 16.33 34.00 -6.00
CA LEU A 76 16.86 35.08 -6.82
C LEU A 76 17.76 36.01 -6.00
N ASN A 77 17.29 36.41 -4.82
CA ASN A 77 18.07 37.25 -3.90
C ASN A 77 19.35 36.53 -3.44
N TYR A 78 19.22 35.25 -3.08
CA TYR A 78 20.35 34.43 -2.63
C TYR A 78 21.47 34.30 -3.68
N ILE A 79 21.12 34.10 -4.95
CA ILE A 79 22.12 34.04 -6.03
C ILE A 79 22.65 35.43 -6.36
N ALA A 80 21.79 36.45 -6.37
CA ALA A 80 22.17 37.82 -6.67
C ALA A 80 23.23 38.36 -5.70
N GLU A 81 23.10 38.07 -4.41
CA GLU A 81 24.10 38.41 -3.39
C GLU A 81 25.46 37.77 -3.69
N GLN A 82 25.48 36.48 -4.06
CA GLN A 82 26.73 35.76 -4.35
C GLN A 82 27.49 36.29 -5.57
N VAL A 83 26.79 36.91 -6.53
CA VAL A 83 27.40 37.46 -7.77
C VAL A 83 27.49 38.99 -7.76
N GLY A 84 27.08 39.65 -6.66
CA GLY A 84 27.07 41.10 -6.53
C GLY A 84 26.20 41.80 -7.57
N ALA A 85 24.99 41.29 -7.80
CA ALA A 85 24.03 41.84 -8.75
C ALA A 85 22.74 42.32 -8.07
N ASP A 86 22.06 43.31 -8.65
CA ASP A 86 20.68 43.66 -8.32
C ASP A 86 19.71 42.55 -8.78
N PRO A 87 18.90 41.96 -7.89
CA PRO A 87 17.86 40.99 -8.25
C PRO A 87 16.93 41.48 -9.37
N ALA A 88 16.60 42.78 -9.42
CA ALA A 88 15.73 43.37 -10.44
C ALA A 88 16.35 43.31 -11.84
N SER A 89 17.68 43.18 -11.95
CA SER A 89 18.36 43.02 -13.24
C SER A 89 17.93 41.75 -13.98
N PHE A 90 17.43 40.72 -13.26
CA PHE A 90 16.98 39.46 -13.86
C PHE A 90 15.82 39.65 -14.85
N GLU A 91 14.96 40.67 -14.69
CA GLU A 91 13.89 40.98 -15.65
C GLU A 91 14.39 41.36 -17.06
N ARG A 92 15.68 41.69 -17.18
CA ARG A 92 16.37 41.98 -18.44
C ARG A 92 17.12 40.78 -18.99
N TYR A 93 17.24 39.70 -18.21
CA TYR A 93 17.90 38.49 -18.66
C TYR A 93 17.14 37.85 -19.82
N ALA A 94 17.89 37.31 -20.79
CA ALA A 94 17.35 36.47 -21.87
C ALA A 94 16.21 37.08 -22.71
N ARG A 95 16.07 38.42 -22.77
CA ARG A 95 15.14 39.08 -23.72
C ARG A 95 15.42 38.74 -25.19
N ARG A 96 16.65 38.30 -25.50
CA ARG A 96 17.04 37.71 -26.79
C ARG A 96 17.25 36.21 -26.60
N GLU A 97 16.61 35.40 -27.43
CA GLU A 97 16.65 33.93 -27.33
C GLU A 97 18.06 33.37 -27.55
N GLU A 98 18.88 34.02 -28.40
CA GLU A 98 20.25 33.62 -28.72
C GLU A 98 21.15 33.65 -27.48
N THR A 99 21.00 34.66 -26.60
CA THR A 99 21.80 34.76 -25.37
C THR A 99 21.52 33.58 -24.44
N ARG A 100 20.25 33.23 -24.25
CA ARG A 100 19.85 32.11 -23.39
C ARG A 100 20.32 30.77 -23.97
N SER A 101 20.15 30.58 -25.28
CA SER A 101 20.60 29.38 -25.97
C SER A 101 22.12 29.20 -25.88
N ASN A 102 22.90 30.28 -26.04
CA ASN A 102 24.35 30.25 -25.86
C ASN A 102 24.75 29.90 -24.42
N HIS A 103 24.07 30.47 -23.42
CA HIS A 103 24.30 30.13 -22.02
C HIS A 103 24.02 28.66 -21.73
N ILE A 104 22.90 28.12 -22.22
CA ILE A 104 22.54 26.70 -22.05
C ILE A 104 23.61 25.80 -22.69
N THR A 105 24.02 26.10 -23.92
CA THR A 105 25.06 25.33 -24.62
C THR A 105 26.38 25.32 -23.86
N HIS A 106 26.80 26.49 -23.36
CA HIS A 106 28.02 26.60 -22.54
C HIS A 106 27.90 25.81 -21.23
N LEU A 107 26.78 25.94 -20.53
CA LEU A 107 26.52 25.25 -19.27
C LEU A 107 26.42 23.74 -19.41
N LEU A 108 25.93 23.24 -20.55
CA LEU A 108 25.98 21.81 -20.87
C LEU A 108 27.43 21.31 -20.89
N GLY A 109 28.33 22.03 -21.57
CA GLY A 109 29.76 21.71 -21.57
C GLY A 109 30.37 21.78 -20.16
N TYR A 110 30.12 22.87 -19.44
CA TYR A 110 30.66 23.10 -18.10
C TYR A 110 30.22 22.04 -17.08
N LEU A 111 28.95 21.65 -17.10
CA LEU A 111 28.39 20.63 -16.20
C LEU A 111 28.66 19.18 -16.68
N GLY A 112 29.27 19.00 -17.85
CA GLY A 112 29.46 17.68 -18.46
C GLY A 112 28.12 16.99 -18.77
N MET A 113 27.13 17.78 -19.16
CA MET A 113 25.77 17.33 -19.48
C MET A 113 25.49 17.42 -20.98
N ARG A 114 24.46 16.70 -21.43
CA ARG A 114 23.96 16.78 -22.81
C ARG A 114 22.44 16.74 -22.90
N SER A 115 21.89 17.03 -24.07
CA SER A 115 20.46 16.83 -24.35
C SER A 115 20.09 15.35 -24.34
N ALA A 116 18.89 15.03 -23.85
CA ALA A 116 18.37 13.67 -23.81
C ALA A 116 18.03 13.14 -25.21
N THR A 117 18.46 11.91 -25.49
CA THR A 117 18.23 11.18 -26.75
C THR A 117 17.06 10.21 -26.64
N ALA A 118 16.70 9.54 -27.75
CA ALA A 118 15.77 8.42 -27.71
C ALA A 118 16.27 7.25 -26.83
N GLN A 119 17.58 6.99 -26.80
CA GLN A 119 18.16 5.93 -25.98
C GLN A 119 18.05 6.25 -24.48
N ASP A 120 18.23 7.51 -24.09
CA ASP A 120 18.04 7.93 -22.69
C ASP A 120 16.58 7.77 -22.25
N ARG A 121 15.63 8.16 -23.11
CA ARG A 121 14.20 7.95 -22.86
C ARG A 121 13.85 6.47 -22.73
N ARG A 122 14.48 5.60 -23.52
CA ARG A 122 14.31 4.14 -23.42
C ARG A 122 14.87 3.59 -22.11
N ALA A 123 16.06 4.03 -21.70
CA ALA A 123 16.65 3.63 -20.42
C ALA A 123 15.76 4.07 -19.24
N ALA A 124 15.30 5.32 -19.25
CA ALA A 124 14.38 5.85 -18.24
C ALA A 124 13.04 5.08 -18.20
N LEU A 125 12.50 4.68 -19.36
CA LEU A 125 11.30 3.85 -19.43
C LEU A 125 11.52 2.47 -18.79
N LEU A 126 12.69 1.84 -19.00
CA LEU A 126 13.02 0.55 -18.38
C LEU A 126 13.11 0.66 -16.86
N ALA A 127 13.78 1.69 -16.34
CA ALA A 127 13.85 1.97 -14.90
C ALA A 127 12.44 2.24 -14.32
N ALA A 128 11.63 3.04 -15.03
CA ALA A 128 10.24 3.28 -14.66
C ALA A 128 9.42 1.99 -14.60
N MET A 129 9.62 1.07 -15.55
CA MET A 129 8.93 -0.23 -15.59
C MET A 129 9.34 -1.12 -14.43
N GLN A 130 10.62 -1.10 -14.03
CA GLN A 130 11.11 -1.81 -12.85
C GLN A 130 10.47 -1.24 -11.58
N ALA A 131 10.47 0.08 -11.40
CA ALA A 131 9.80 0.72 -10.27
C ALA A 131 8.29 0.42 -10.26
N ALA A 132 7.65 0.53 -11.42
CA ALA A 132 6.23 0.26 -11.59
C ALA A 132 5.88 -1.23 -11.47
N SER A 133 6.84 -2.15 -11.40
CA SER A 133 6.56 -3.58 -11.25
C SER A 133 5.93 -3.90 -9.90
N ALA A 134 6.27 -3.12 -8.86
CA ALA A 134 5.83 -3.33 -7.48
C ALA A 134 4.86 -2.27 -6.95
N THR A 135 4.65 -1.17 -7.67
CA THR A 135 3.79 -0.07 -7.22
C THR A 135 3.17 0.71 -8.36
N ASP A 136 2.04 1.36 -8.07
CA ASP A 136 1.38 2.30 -8.95
C ASP A 136 1.49 3.76 -8.49
N LYS A 137 2.18 3.99 -7.36
CA LYS A 137 2.46 5.33 -6.86
C LYS A 137 3.32 6.09 -7.87
N GLY A 138 2.92 7.32 -8.20
CA GLY A 138 3.59 8.13 -9.21
C GLY A 138 5.02 8.54 -8.82
N LEU A 139 5.19 9.00 -7.58
CA LEU A 139 6.46 9.54 -7.09
C LEU A 139 7.64 8.57 -7.21
N PRO A 140 7.58 7.30 -6.74
CA PRO A 140 8.68 6.33 -6.94
C PRO A 140 9.04 6.11 -8.42
N ILE A 141 8.04 6.10 -9.30
CA ILE A 141 8.24 5.87 -10.74
C ILE A 141 8.90 7.09 -11.39
N ALA A 142 8.46 8.30 -11.04
CA ALA A 142 9.07 9.54 -11.52
C ALA A 142 10.51 9.70 -11.00
N ASN A 143 10.77 9.36 -9.73
CA ASN A 143 12.11 9.35 -9.16
C ASN A 143 13.04 8.40 -9.89
N ALA A 144 12.59 7.18 -10.24
CA ALA A 144 13.39 6.25 -11.05
C ALA A 144 13.75 6.85 -12.42
N ILE A 145 12.79 7.52 -13.08
CA ILE A 145 13.03 8.21 -14.36
C ILE A 145 14.08 9.33 -14.20
N ILE A 146 13.91 10.18 -13.20
CA ILE A 146 14.80 11.33 -12.93
C ILE A 146 16.20 10.84 -12.58
N ALA A 147 16.31 9.82 -11.72
CA ALA A 147 17.58 9.20 -11.35
C ALA A 147 18.32 8.68 -12.59
N THR A 148 17.65 7.95 -13.49
CA THR A 148 18.26 7.45 -14.72
C THR A 148 18.75 8.56 -15.65
N PHE A 149 18.02 9.67 -15.77
CA PHE A 149 18.50 10.80 -16.56
C PHE A 149 19.71 11.49 -15.90
N ARG A 150 19.71 11.65 -14.57
CA ARG A 150 20.83 12.21 -13.81
C ARG A 150 22.08 11.35 -13.90
N GLU A 151 21.96 10.04 -13.72
CA GLU A 151 23.05 9.06 -13.87
C GLU A 151 23.69 9.12 -15.26
N ARG A 152 22.87 9.32 -16.29
CA ARG A 152 23.33 9.45 -17.69
C ARG A 152 23.84 10.85 -18.04
N ARG A 153 23.87 11.78 -17.07
CA ARG A 153 24.23 13.19 -17.23
C ARG A 153 23.51 13.87 -18.40
N VAL A 154 22.20 13.69 -18.48
CA VAL A 154 21.37 14.36 -19.50
C VAL A 154 20.34 15.26 -18.88
N LEU A 155 19.96 16.30 -19.62
CA LEU A 155 18.87 17.18 -19.20
C LEU A 155 17.56 16.40 -19.08
N LEU A 156 16.85 16.65 -17.99
CA LEU A 156 15.48 16.19 -17.80
C LEU A 156 14.60 16.80 -18.90
N PRO A 157 13.77 15.98 -19.56
CA PRO A 157 12.72 16.52 -20.41
C PRO A 157 11.67 17.20 -19.52
N VAL A 158 10.81 18.02 -20.13
CA VAL A 158 9.71 18.68 -19.41
C VAL A 158 8.88 17.67 -18.61
N ALA A 159 8.37 18.07 -17.43
CA ALA A 159 7.65 17.19 -16.50
C ALA A 159 6.56 16.34 -17.19
N ASN A 160 5.82 16.91 -18.14
CA ASN A 160 4.80 16.21 -18.93
C ASN A 160 5.32 15.02 -19.77
N VAL A 161 6.61 14.98 -20.12
CA VAL A 161 7.25 13.83 -20.77
C VAL A 161 7.56 12.76 -19.73
N ILE A 162 8.08 13.14 -18.56
CA ILE A 162 8.38 12.23 -17.44
C ILE A 162 7.09 11.54 -16.97
N GLU A 163 6.01 12.31 -16.76
CA GLU A 163 4.72 11.75 -16.37
C GLU A 163 4.17 10.78 -17.43
N ARG A 164 4.32 11.08 -18.72
CA ARG A 164 3.93 10.18 -19.81
C ARG A 164 4.74 8.88 -19.81
N LEU A 165 6.05 8.95 -19.60
CA LEU A 165 6.90 7.75 -19.48
C LEU A 165 6.47 6.90 -18.28
N GLY A 166 6.17 7.51 -17.13
CA GLY A 166 5.71 6.77 -15.96
C GLY A 166 4.32 6.14 -16.14
N LEU A 167 3.36 6.82 -16.79
CA LEU A 167 2.06 6.22 -17.12
C LEU A 167 2.17 5.06 -18.11
N LEU A 168 3.05 5.20 -19.11
CA LEU A 168 3.36 4.11 -20.04
C LEU A 168 3.98 2.93 -19.29
N ALA A 169 4.96 3.19 -18.41
CA ALA A 169 5.60 2.17 -17.59
C ALA A 169 4.59 1.42 -16.70
N ARG A 170 3.67 2.13 -16.04
CA ARG A 170 2.57 1.53 -15.26
C ARG A 170 1.70 0.61 -16.10
N THR A 171 1.31 1.08 -17.29
CA THR A 171 0.48 0.29 -18.21
C THR A 171 1.18 -1.00 -18.62
N ILE A 172 2.47 -0.91 -18.96
CA ILE A 172 3.28 -2.08 -19.33
C ILE A 172 3.45 -3.02 -18.13
N ALA A 173 3.79 -2.49 -16.96
CA ALA A 173 3.98 -3.29 -15.75
C ALA A 173 2.70 -4.02 -15.33
N ARG A 174 1.53 -3.39 -15.46
CA ARG A 174 0.22 -4.03 -15.20
C ARG A 174 -0.01 -5.19 -16.17
N ARG A 175 0.14 -4.96 -17.48
CA ARG A 175 -0.01 -6.03 -18.48
C ARG A 175 0.95 -7.20 -18.27
N ARG A 176 2.19 -6.93 -17.83
CA ARG A 176 3.17 -7.98 -17.49
C ARG A 176 2.72 -8.80 -16.29
N ALA A 177 2.21 -8.16 -15.23
CA ALA A 177 1.69 -8.86 -14.06
C ALA A 177 0.45 -9.70 -14.40
N GLU A 178 -0.47 -9.15 -15.19
CA GLU A 178 -1.63 -9.89 -15.69
C GLU A 178 -1.20 -11.13 -16.48
N ALA A 179 -0.30 -10.95 -17.47
CA ALA A 179 0.21 -12.04 -18.29
C ALA A 179 0.93 -13.13 -17.45
N ALA A 180 1.76 -12.73 -16.48
CA ALA A 180 2.50 -13.66 -15.63
C ALA A 180 1.59 -14.58 -14.78
N LEU A 181 0.40 -14.08 -14.43
CA LEU A 181 -0.60 -14.83 -13.65
C LEU A 181 -1.45 -15.77 -14.49
N ILE A 182 -1.55 -15.56 -15.81
CA ILE A 182 -2.48 -16.29 -16.68
C ILE A 182 -1.80 -17.11 -17.78
N SER A 183 -0.50 -16.93 -18.03
CA SER A 183 0.20 -17.50 -19.20
C SER A 183 0.15 -19.02 -19.29
N ASP A 184 0.12 -19.70 -18.14
CA ASP A 184 0.24 -21.16 -18.06
C ASP A 184 -1.10 -21.83 -17.75
N LEU A 185 -2.19 -21.04 -17.72
CA LEU A 185 -3.52 -21.56 -17.47
C LEU A 185 -4.14 -22.06 -18.79
N THR A 186 -4.78 -23.23 -18.75
CA THR A 186 -5.44 -23.79 -19.92
C THR A 186 -6.66 -22.96 -20.32
N PRO A 187 -7.07 -22.97 -21.61
CA PRO A 187 -8.28 -22.28 -22.04
C PRO A 187 -9.52 -22.63 -21.22
N GLU A 188 -9.68 -23.90 -20.84
CA GLU A 188 -10.80 -24.40 -20.02
C GLU A 188 -10.76 -23.81 -18.60
N THR A 189 -9.56 -23.68 -18.03
CA THR A 189 -9.37 -23.04 -16.73
C THR A 189 -9.74 -21.55 -16.80
N LEU A 190 -9.34 -20.87 -17.87
CA LEU A 190 -9.66 -19.46 -18.09
C LEU A 190 -11.17 -19.22 -18.31
N GLU A 191 -11.86 -20.12 -19.01
CA GLU A 191 -13.31 -20.10 -19.15
C GLU A 191 -14.02 -20.36 -17.82
N THR A 192 -13.52 -21.30 -17.02
CA THR A 192 -14.03 -21.57 -15.68
C THR A 192 -13.91 -20.34 -14.79
N LEU A 193 -12.78 -19.62 -14.85
CA LEU A 193 -12.60 -18.35 -14.15
C LEU A 193 -13.62 -17.31 -14.62
N ASP A 194 -13.80 -17.12 -15.93
CA ASP A 194 -14.80 -16.19 -16.46
C ASP A 194 -16.23 -16.56 -15.99
N GLY A 195 -16.53 -17.86 -15.86
CA GLY A 195 -17.78 -18.39 -15.31
C GLY A 195 -18.07 -17.97 -13.86
N LEU A 196 -17.04 -17.63 -13.07
CA LEU A 196 -17.22 -17.16 -11.68
C LEU A 196 -18.03 -15.85 -11.57
N LEU A 197 -18.11 -15.09 -12.66
CA LEU A 197 -18.82 -13.83 -12.75
C LEU A 197 -20.27 -13.99 -13.21
N THR A 198 -20.66 -15.18 -13.66
CA THR A 198 -22.03 -15.49 -14.08
C THR A 198 -22.84 -15.95 -12.89
N VAL A 199 -24.15 -15.63 -12.90
CA VAL A 199 -25.08 -16.11 -11.86
C VAL A 199 -25.18 -17.62 -11.96
N ASP A 200 -24.85 -18.30 -10.87
CA ASP A 200 -25.03 -19.75 -10.76
C ASP A 200 -26.46 -20.02 -10.26
N PRO A 201 -27.30 -20.75 -11.04
CA PRO A 201 -28.68 -21.05 -10.67
C PRO A 201 -28.81 -21.79 -9.33
N ALA A 202 -27.84 -22.62 -8.96
CA ALA A 202 -27.90 -23.43 -7.74
C ALA A 202 -27.78 -22.59 -6.47
N ILE A 203 -27.08 -21.45 -6.54
CA ILE A 203 -26.86 -20.55 -5.40
C ILE A 203 -27.50 -19.16 -5.59
N SER A 204 -28.18 -18.94 -6.72
CA SER A 204 -28.86 -17.68 -7.09
C SER A 204 -27.98 -16.42 -7.00
N GLN A 205 -26.66 -16.60 -7.15
CA GLN A 205 -25.67 -15.52 -7.10
C GLN A 205 -24.41 -15.95 -7.88
N THR A 206 -23.50 -15.00 -8.12
CA THR A 206 -22.22 -15.33 -8.76
C THR A 206 -21.31 -16.09 -7.79
N ARG A 207 -20.49 -17.03 -8.30
CA ARG A 207 -19.53 -17.77 -7.46
C ARG A 207 -18.49 -16.85 -6.82
N LEU A 208 -18.08 -15.78 -7.52
CA LEU A 208 -17.21 -14.76 -6.95
C LEU A 208 -17.86 -14.05 -5.75
N HIS A 209 -19.10 -13.60 -5.89
CA HIS A 209 -19.81 -12.95 -4.78
C HIS A 209 -20.03 -13.92 -3.62
N TRP A 210 -20.46 -15.15 -3.93
CA TRP A 210 -20.60 -16.21 -2.92
C TRP A 210 -19.31 -16.34 -2.12
N LEU A 211 -18.15 -16.59 -2.75
CA LEU A 211 -16.86 -16.71 -2.04
C LEU A 211 -16.52 -15.50 -1.16
N LYS A 212 -16.81 -14.27 -1.61
CA LYS A 212 -16.56 -13.05 -0.84
C LYS A 212 -17.49 -12.89 0.38
N SER A 213 -18.72 -13.38 0.28
CA SER A 213 -19.78 -13.26 1.30
C SER A 213 -19.82 -14.46 2.25
N ALA A 214 -18.68 -14.85 2.83
CA ALA A 214 -18.62 -15.92 3.82
C ALA A 214 -19.17 -15.48 5.18
N PRO A 215 -19.86 -16.35 5.93
CA PRO A 215 -20.41 -16.00 7.23
C PRO A 215 -19.30 -15.89 8.30
N ASP A 216 -19.27 -14.76 9.02
CA ASP A 216 -18.27 -14.50 10.07
C ASP A 216 -18.68 -15.04 11.46
N ALA A 217 -19.98 -15.29 11.66
CA ALA A 217 -20.53 -15.68 12.96
C ALA A 217 -20.15 -17.12 13.33
N PRO A 218 -19.61 -17.39 14.55
CA PRO A 218 -19.23 -18.75 14.92
C PRO A 218 -20.44 -19.66 15.11
N GLY A 219 -20.55 -20.69 14.28
CA GLY A 219 -21.60 -21.71 14.33
C GLY A 219 -21.20 -22.98 13.57
N ALA A 220 -21.67 -24.15 14.00
CA ALA A 220 -21.32 -25.43 13.38
C ALA A 220 -21.74 -25.49 11.91
N MET A 221 -22.95 -25.01 11.58
CA MET A 221 -23.43 -24.92 10.20
C MET A 221 -22.58 -23.97 9.35
N ASN A 222 -22.13 -22.84 9.92
CA ASN A 222 -21.26 -21.90 9.20
C ASN A 222 -19.88 -22.52 8.93
N LEU A 223 -19.36 -23.34 9.85
CA LEU A 223 -18.09 -24.05 9.64
C LEU A 223 -18.21 -25.07 8.50
N VAL A 224 -19.33 -25.81 8.43
CA VAL A 224 -19.60 -26.72 7.29
C VAL A 224 -19.70 -25.93 5.98
N GLY A 225 -20.41 -24.79 5.97
CA GLY A 225 -20.46 -23.92 4.80
C GLY A 225 -19.08 -23.39 4.36
N LEU A 226 -18.17 -23.12 5.32
CA LEU A 226 -16.79 -22.75 5.01
C LEU A 226 -16.01 -23.90 4.36
N THR A 227 -16.26 -25.17 4.74
CA THR A 227 -15.56 -26.30 4.08
C THR A 227 -15.90 -26.40 2.59
N GLU A 228 -17.15 -26.16 2.20
CA GLU A 228 -17.56 -26.12 0.79
C GLU A 228 -16.88 -24.96 0.05
N ARG A 229 -16.83 -23.80 0.70
CA ARG A 229 -16.18 -22.58 0.17
C ARG A 229 -14.67 -22.71 0.07
N ILE A 230 -14.03 -23.55 0.88
CA ILE A 230 -12.60 -23.88 0.78
C ILE A 230 -12.35 -24.91 -0.32
N ALA A 231 -13.24 -25.90 -0.45
CA ALA A 231 -13.12 -26.93 -1.48
C ALA A 231 -13.24 -26.35 -2.90
N PHE A 232 -14.11 -25.35 -3.09
CA PHE A 232 -14.36 -24.76 -4.42
C PHE A 232 -13.13 -24.08 -5.05
N PRO A 233 -12.41 -23.13 -4.41
CA PRO A 233 -11.17 -22.58 -4.96
C PRO A 233 -10.11 -23.65 -5.26
N ARG A 234 -10.04 -24.71 -4.45
CA ARG A 234 -9.11 -25.84 -4.67
C ARG A 234 -9.50 -26.66 -5.90
N SER A 235 -10.80 -26.86 -6.16
CA SER A 235 -11.26 -27.57 -7.34
C SER A 235 -11.01 -26.83 -8.66
N LEU A 236 -10.74 -25.51 -8.60
CA LEU A 236 -10.33 -24.73 -9.78
C LEU A 236 -8.90 -25.03 -10.24
N GLY A 237 -8.10 -25.75 -9.44
CA GLY A 237 -6.74 -26.13 -9.82
C GLY A 237 -5.75 -24.97 -9.96
N ILE A 238 -6.08 -23.79 -9.40
CA ILE A 238 -5.21 -22.61 -9.46
C ILE A 238 -4.09 -22.75 -8.42
N ASP A 239 -2.84 -22.89 -8.89
CA ASP A 239 -1.68 -23.01 -8.02
C ASP A 239 -1.42 -21.71 -7.23
N PRO A 240 -1.43 -21.75 -5.87
CA PRO A 240 -1.06 -20.58 -5.06
C PRO A 240 0.34 -20.02 -5.34
N GLN A 241 1.27 -20.82 -5.90
CA GLN A 241 2.61 -20.34 -6.27
C GLN A 241 2.60 -19.28 -7.37
N LEU A 242 1.49 -19.11 -8.10
CA LEU A 242 1.32 -17.99 -9.03
C LEU A 242 1.51 -16.62 -8.35
N GLN A 243 1.22 -16.52 -7.05
CA GLN A 243 1.47 -15.31 -6.26
C GLN A 243 2.95 -14.88 -6.31
N ALA A 244 3.89 -15.83 -6.32
CA ALA A 244 5.33 -15.55 -6.32
C ALA A 244 5.85 -15.04 -7.68
N ARG A 245 5.05 -15.10 -8.75
CA ARG A 245 5.44 -14.65 -10.09
C ARG A 245 5.43 -13.14 -10.25
N ILE A 246 4.82 -12.41 -9.32
CA ILE A 246 4.75 -10.96 -9.33
C ILE A 246 5.25 -10.37 -8.01
N PRO A 247 5.78 -9.13 -8.00
CA PRO A 247 6.21 -8.49 -6.75
C PRO A 247 5.05 -8.34 -5.76
N SER A 248 5.35 -8.50 -4.46
CA SER A 248 4.36 -8.43 -3.37
C SER A 248 3.53 -7.14 -3.38
N GLY A 249 4.16 -5.98 -3.57
CA GLY A 249 3.44 -4.71 -3.63
C GLY A 249 2.41 -4.63 -4.77
N ARG A 250 2.66 -5.32 -5.89
CA ARG A 250 1.70 -5.44 -6.99
C ARG A 250 0.62 -6.47 -6.69
N TRP A 251 0.96 -7.59 -6.07
CA TRP A 251 -0.03 -8.55 -5.55
C TRP A 251 -1.04 -7.85 -4.62
N ASP A 252 -0.55 -7.14 -3.61
CA ASP A 252 -1.38 -6.41 -2.64
C ASP A 252 -2.26 -5.34 -3.30
N GLN A 253 -1.75 -4.71 -4.36
CA GLN A 253 -2.56 -3.80 -5.14
C GLN A 253 -3.67 -4.53 -5.89
N MET A 254 -3.37 -5.64 -6.57
CA MET A 254 -4.38 -6.42 -7.29
C MET A 254 -5.42 -7.03 -6.35
N VAL A 255 -5.03 -7.43 -5.13
CA VAL A 255 -5.96 -7.84 -4.07
C VAL A 255 -6.91 -6.70 -3.73
N ARG A 256 -6.39 -5.49 -3.44
CA ARG A 256 -7.24 -4.32 -3.12
C ARG A 256 -8.17 -3.93 -4.27
N GLU A 257 -7.67 -3.90 -5.51
CA GLU A 257 -8.49 -3.65 -6.69
C GLU A 257 -9.59 -4.71 -6.83
N GLY A 258 -9.23 -5.99 -6.68
CA GLY A 258 -10.18 -7.10 -6.76
C GLY A 258 -11.22 -7.09 -5.65
N ASP A 259 -10.85 -6.74 -4.41
CA ASP A 259 -11.76 -6.65 -3.27
C ASP A 259 -12.84 -5.59 -3.52
N ALA A 260 -12.46 -4.43 -4.04
CA ALA A 260 -13.36 -3.34 -4.42
C ALA A 260 -14.17 -3.61 -5.71
N THR A 261 -13.85 -4.67 -6.45
CA THR A 261 -14.49 -4.98 -7.74
C THR A 261 -15.61 -6.01 -7.56
N PRO A 262 -16.90 -5.62 -7.73
CA PRO A 262 -18.01 -6.58 -7.81
C PRO A 262 -18.01 -7.33 -9.16
N ALA A 263 -18.76 -8.42 -9.26
CA ALA A 263 -18.73 -9.30 -10.42
C ALA A 263 -19.08 -8.59 -11.75
N TRP A 264 -20.09 -7.71 -11.75
CA TRP A 264 -20.49 -6.95 -12.93
C TRP A 264 -19.36 -6.02 -13.43
N LEU A 265 -18.67 -5.33 -12.52
CA LEU A 265 -17.56 -4.44 -12.87
C LEU A 265 -16.34 -5.22 -13.38
N ALA A 266 -16.09 -6.41 -12.82
CA ALA A 266 -15.06 -7.30 -13.34
C ALA A 266 -15.36 -7.75 -14.78
N ASN A 267 -16.64 -7.89 -15.14
CA ASN A 267 -17.04 -8.30 -16.48
C ASN A 267 -16.69 -7.25 -17.54
N ASP A 268 -16.72 -5.97 -17.17
CA ASP A 268 -16.34 -4.84 -18.04
C ASP A 268 -14.82 -4.71 -18.28
N PHE A 269 -14.00 -5.48 -17.56
CA PHE A 269 -12.56 -5.47 -17.78
C PHE A 269 -12.18 -6.22 -19.07
N THR A 270 -10.99 -5.90 -19.61
CA THR A 270 -10.38 -6.72 -20.66
C THR A 270 -10.15 -8.15 -20.15
N ALA A 271 -10.23 -9.15 -21.03
CA ALA A 271 -10.10 -10.56 -20.64
C ALA A 271 -8.85 -10.84 -19.79
N SER A 272 -7.69 -10.29 -20.18
CA SER A 272 -6.43 -10.38 -19.43
C SER A 272 -6.57 -9.87 -18.00
N ARG A 273 -7.06 -8.63 -17.83
CA ARG A 273 -7.22 -8.01 -16.52
C ARG A 273 -8.24 -8.75 -15.68
N ARG A 274 -9.39 -9.11 -16.26
CA ARG A 274 -10.45 -9.86 -15.61
C ARG A 274 -9.95 -11.19 -15.04
N ARG A 275 -9.32 -12.01 -15.89
CA ARG A 275 -8.79 -13.33 -15.51
C ARG A 275 -7.69 -13.21 -14.46
N ALA A 276 -6.76 -12.28 -14.61
CA ALA A 276 -5.72 -12.05 -13.61
C ALA A 276 -6.29 -11.58 -12.26
N THR A 277 -7.30 -10.69 -12.25
CA THR A 277 -8.00 -10.30 -11.03
C THR A 277 -8.71 -11.50 -10.38
N LEU A 278 -9.34 -12.37 -11.18
CA LEU A 278 -9.99 -13.58 -10.67
C LEU A 278 -8.99 -14.58 -10.07
N VAL A 279 -7.83 -14.80 -10.71
CA VAL A 279 -6.74 -15.62 -10.16
C VAL A 279 -6.30 -15.10 -8.78
N VAL A 280 -6.04 -13.80 -8.67
CA VAL A 280 -5.67 -13.15 -7.40
C VAL A 280 -6.76 -13.36 -6.36
N GLN A 281 -8.03 -13.16 -6.72
CA GLN A 281 -9.15 -13.31 -5.80
C GLN A 281 -9.34 -14.76 -5.35
N VAL A 282 -9.21 -15.74 -6.24
CA VAL A 282 -9.33 -17.18 -5.92
C VAL A 282 -8.25 -17.60 -4.92
N ILE A 283 -6.99 -17.25 -5.17
CA ILE A 283 -5.87 -17.59 -4.27
C ILE A 283 -6.05 -16.89 -2.91
N LYS A 284 -6.32 -15.58 -2.91
CA LYS A 284 -6.53 -14.80 -1.69
C LYS A 284 -7.72 -15.29 -0.87
N LEU A 285 -8.84 -15.61 -1.51
CA LEU A 285 -10.04 -16.13 -0.84
C LEU A 285 -9.80 -17.55 -0.32
N GLY A 286 -9.09 -18.40 -1.05
CA GLY A 286 -8.71 -19.73 -0.56
C GLY A 286 -7.89 -19.69 0.72
N GLN A 287 -6.91 -18.78 0.80
CA GLN A 287 -6.13 -18.52 2.02
C GLN A 287 -7.02 -17.98 3.14
N LYS A 288 -7.73 -16.87 2.89
CA LYS A 288 -8.61 -16.21 3.87
C LYS A 288 -9.65 -17.17 4.45
N LEU A 289 -10.35 -17.93 3.61
CA LEU A 289 -11.39 -18.86 4.06
C LEU A 289 -10.83 -19.98 4.93
N THR A 290 -9.59 -20.41 4.67
CA THR A 290 -8.89 -21.39 5.52
C THR A 290 -8.61 -20.80 6.91
N ASP A 291 -8.12 -19.56 6.97
CA ASP A 291 -7.87 -18.84 8.22
C ASP A 291 -9.17 -18.56 9.01
N ASP A 292 -10.24 -18.17 8.31
CA ASP A 292 -11.56 -17.94 8.87
C ASP A 292 -12.13 -19.23 9.47
N ALA A 293 -12.00 -20.36 8.78
CA ALA A 293 -12.44 -21.67 9.27
C ALA A 293 -11.65 -22.11 10.51
N MET A 294 -10.33 -21.93 10.51
CA MET A 294 -9.49 -22.20 11.70
C MET A 294 -9.90 -21.33 12.89
N THR A 295 -10.09 -20.03 12.66
CA THR A 295 -10.55 -19.09 13.68
C THR A 295 -11.91 -19.48 14.24
N MET A 296 -12.85 -19.87 13.37
CA MET A 296 -14.19 -20.31 13.76
C MET A 296 -14.14 -21.61 14.56
N PHE A 297 -13.34 -22.59 14.13
CA PHE A 297 -13.14 -23.85 14.83
C PHE A 297 -12.59 -23.63 16.25
N ILE A 298 -11.57 -22.79 16.40
CA ILE A 298 -11.00 -22.42 17.71
C ILE A 298 -12.08 -21.81 18.62
N LYS A 299 -12.90 -20.89 18.10
CA LYS A 299 -14.01 -20.28 18.86
C LYS A 299 -15.06 -21.31 19.29
N LEU A 300 -15.40 -22.27 18.43
CA LEU A 300 -16.36 -23.33 18.74
C LEU A 300 -15.81 -24.30 19.80
N LEU A 301 -14.54 -24.70 19.68
CA LEU A 301 -13.86 -25.50 20.71
C LEU A 301 -13.86 -24.75 22.06
N GLY A 302 -13.50 -23.48 22.07
CA GLY A 302 -13.54 -22.63 23.27
C GLY A 302 -14.92 -22.64 23.93
N ARG A 303 -15.99 -22.44 23.17
CA ARG A 303 -17.38 -22.51 23.68
C ARG A 303 -17.73 -23.87 24.27
N LEU A 304 -17.29 -24.97 23.64
CA LEU A 304 -17.51 -26.32 24.15
C LEU A 304 -16.79 -26.55 25.48
N PHE A 305 -15.51 -26.16 25.58
CA PHE A 305 -14.75 -26.23 26.83
C PHE A 305 -15.34 -25.36 27.93
N SER A 306 -15.75 -24.12 27.62
CA SER A 306 -16.43 -23.26 28.58
C SER A 306 -17.74 -23.89 29.07
N LYS A 307 -18.54 -24.48 28.19
CA LYS A 307 -19.79 -25.16 28.56
C LYS A 307 -19.53 -26.38 29.45
N ALA A 308 -18.53 -27.18 29.13
CA ALA A 308 -18.14 -28.34 29.94
C ALA A 308 -17.60 -27.91 31.32
N ASN A 309 -16.73 -26.90 31.37
CA ASN A 309 -16.14 -26.41 32.61
C ASN A 309 -17.18 -25.73 33.51
N ASN A 310 -18.13 -24.96 32.93
CA ASN A 310 -19.23 -24.38 33.67
C ASN A 310 -20.15 -25.47 34.25
N ARG A 311 -20.45 -26.53 33.49
CA ARG A 311 -21.18 -27.69 34.02
C ARG A 311 -20.42 -28.38 35.16
N LYS A 312 -19.10 -28.54 35.05
CA LYS A 312 -18.24 -29.09 36.12
C LYS A 312 -18.24 -28.21 37.36
N LYS A 313 -18.05 -26.89 37.21
CA LYS A 313 -18.13 -25.92 38.30
C LYS A 313 -19.49 -25.96 38.99
N GLN A 314 -20.58 -25.96 38.23
CA GLN A 314 -21.94 -26.05 38.77
C GLN A 314 -22.14 -27.35 39.56
N ARG A 315 -21.67 -28.49 39.05
CA ARG A 315 -21.70 -29.76 39.77
C ARG A 315 -20.91 -29.68 41.08
N HIS A 316 -19.68 -29.18 41.07
CA HIS A 316 -18.88 -29.01 42.29
C HIS A 316 -19.52 -28.06 43.31
N MET A 317 -20.12 -26.95 42.86
CA MET A 317 -20.84 -26.03 43.73
C MET A 317 -22.06 -26.71 44.37
N ASN A 318 -22.85 -27.45 43.58
CA ASN A 318 -23.99 -28.20 44.08
C ASN A 318 -23.55 -29.28 45.10
N THR A 319 -22.50 -30.06 44.78
CA THR A 319 -21.95 -31.06 45.72
C THR A 319 -21.46 -30.40 47.01
N ARG A 320 -20.72 -29.29 46.93
CA ARG A 320 -20.25 -28.56 48.12
C ARG A 320 -21.40 -28.03 48.97
N ALA A 321 -22.48 -27.55 48.36
CA ALA A 321 -23.68 -27.12 49.07
C ALA A 321 -24.34 -28.30 49.82
N GLU A 322 -24.48 -29.46 49.17
CA GLU A 322 -25.02 -30.67 49.79
C GLU A 322 -24.11 -31.21 50.91
N THR A 323 -22.78 -31.25 50.71
CA THR A 323 -21.84 -31.64 51.77
C THR A 323 -21.87 -30.67 52.95
N SER A 324 -22.00 -29.36 52.69
CA SER A 324 -22.13 -28.37 53.75
C SER A 324 -23.44 -28.51 54.52
N LYS A 325 -24.55 -28.89 53.87
CA LYS A 325 -25.80 -29.21 54.55
C LYS A 325 -25.65 -30.46 55.42
N ALA A 326 -25.04 -31.52 54.90
CA ALA A 326 -24.80 -32.75 55.66
C ALA A 326 -23.88 -32.51 56.86
N LEU A 327 -22.80 -31.74 56.70
CA LEU A 327 -21.91 -31.39 57.82
C LEU A 327 -22.60 -30.50 58.87
N ARG A 328 -23.49 -29.58 58.45
CA ARG A 328 -24.33 -28.82 59.40
C ARG A 328 -25.29 -29.74 60.14
N LEU A 329 -25.97 -30.65 59.43
CA LEU A 329 -26.85 -31.63 60.06
C LEU A 329 -26.09 -32.46 61.12
N PHE A 330 -24.89 -32.94 60.80
CA PHE A 330 -24.04 -33.65 61.77
C PHE A 330 -23.65 -32.78 62.97
N LEU A 331 -23.27 -31.52 62.73
CA LEU A 331 -22.94 -30.59 63.81
C LEU A 331 -24.15 -30.31 64.70
N ASP A 332 -25.30 -30.00 64.10
CA ASP A 332 -26.55 -29.73 64.81
C ASP A 332 -26.99 -30.96 65.63
N THR A 333 -26.81 -32.17 65.08
CA THR A 333 -27.02 -33.45 65.78
C THR A 333 -26.09 -33.61 66.99
N ILE A 334 -24.79 -33.35 66.83
CA ILE A 334 -23.81 -33.45 67.92
C ILE A 334 -24.12 -32.43 69.02
N VAL A 335 -24.44 -31.19 68.65
CA VAL A 335 -24.79 -30.13 69.60
C VAL A 335 -26.06 -30.48 70.36
N ALA A 336 -27.09 -31.00 69.68
CA ALA A 336 -28.34 -31.44 70.31
C ALA A 336 -28.10 -32.60 71.30
N LEU A 337 -27.29 -33.59 70.93
CA LEU A 337 -26.92 -34.70 71.81
C LEU A 337 -26.10 -34.25 73.01
N GLN A 338 -25.18 -33.30 72.83
CA GLN A 338 -24.40 -32.73 73.92
C GLN A 338 -25.31 -31.95 74.88
N ALA A 339 -26.23 -31.15 74.36
CA ALA A 339 -27.21 -30.43 75.18
C ALA A 339 -28.12 -31.39 75.97
N ALA A 340 -28.57 -32.49 75.37
CA ALA A 340 -29.35 -33.52 76.05
C ALA A 340 -28.55 -34.17 77.21
N ASN A 341 -27.28 -34.50 76.97
CA ASN A 341 -26.39 -35.05 77.99
C ASN A 341 -26.12 -34.06 79.14
N ASP A 342 -25.91 -32.78 78.83
CA ASP A 342 -25.62 -31.74 79.83
C ASP A 342 -26.85 -31.37 80.69
N THR A 343 -28.06 -31.59 80.18
CA THR A 343 -29.33 -31.30 80.86
C THR A 343 -30.02 -32.53 81.44
N GLY A 344 -29.56 -33.74 81.11
CA GLY A 344 -30.15 -35.01 81.53
C GLY A 344 -31.44 -35.36 80.79
N GLU A 345 -31.72 -34.71 79.65
CA GLU A 345 -32.89 -34.98 78.80
C GLU A 345 -32.68 -36.25 77.94
N ASP A 346 -33.79 -36.88 77.50
CA ASP A 346 -33.69 -37.99 76.56
C ASP A 346 -33.09 -37.52 75.22
N ALA A 347 -32.05 -38.24 74.79
CA ALA A 347 -31.25 -37.88 73.64
C ALA A 347 -32.03 -37.92 72.33
N ILE A 348 -33.00 -38.84 72.20
CA ILE A 348 -33.78 -39.03 70.97
C ILE A 348 -34.87 -37.97 70.86
N ASP A 349 -35.56 -37.67 71.96
CA ASP A 349 -36.58 -36.62 71.97
C ASP A 349 -36.00 -35.21 71.72
N THR A 350 -34.78 -34.97 72.19
CA THR A 350 -34.06 -33.70 71.97
C THR A 350 -33.63 -33.54 70.51
N LEU A 351 -33.22 -34.64 69.87
CA LEU A 351 -32.81 -34.65 68.46
C LEU A 351 -34.00 -34.38 67.52
N ASN A 352 -35.12 -35.08 67.74
CA ASN A 352 -36.36 -34.89 66.97
C ASN A 352 -36.92 -33.46 67.11
N ARG A 353 -36.72 -32.83 68.28
CA ARG A 353 -37.18 -31.45 68.53
C ARG A 353 -36.28 -30.39 67.90
N GLN A 354 -34.96 -30.58 67.94
CA GLN A 354 -34.00 -29.52 67.55
C GLN A 354 -33.48 -29.65 66.11
N VAL A 355 -33.34 -30.87 65.61
CA VAL A 355 -32.74 -31.15 64.30
C VAL A 355 -33.83 -31.58 63.30
N GLY A 356 -34.87 -32.25 63.79
CA GLY A 356 -36.03 -32.71 63.02
C GLY A 356 -36.03 -34.22 62.78
#